data_AF-A0A7C7EMA1-F1
#
_entry.id   AF-A0A7C7EMA1-F1
#
_cell.length_a   1.000
_cell.length_b   1.000
_cell.length_c   1.000
_cell.angle_alpha   90.00
_cell.angle_beta   90.00
_cell.angle_gamma   90.00
#
_symmetry.space_group_name_H-M   'P 1'
#
loop_
_entity.id
_entity.type
_entity.pdbx_description
1 polymer ?
#
loop_
_entity_poly.entity_id
_entity_poly.type
_entity_poly.pdbx_seq_one_letter_code
_entity_poly.pdbx_strand_id
1 'polypeptide(L)'
;MEQFALWFIELFKEILKNIWNFFKDFFTLIYERTIGDIIRYYETFLVYSKSFSTLEWILAIISIVVLVVLSALIFVLIIQLIARYVRFVKTEKDKEVLLQEVSELNYEMLKLIDEKNAMLVLSDQAKDSSTASTTRKQSKGSNVQNRFTLLTSVDEAYQYKILDIKMRDEDKLSLEDLVDRFQSFSASQLKLYYSKKIIRIFFAGMATSKIMVLEGISGTGKTSLA
;
A
#
# COMPACT_ATOMS: atom_id res chain seq x y z
N MET A 1 -48.87 -3.22 8.03
CA MET A 1 -47.72 -3.44 7.13
C MET A 1 -47.89 -2.76 5.77
N GLU A 2 -49.06 -2.81 5.14
CA GLU A 2 -49.28 -2.19 3.81
C GLU A 2 -49.19 -0.65 3.80
N GLN A 3 -49.77 0.04 4.78
CA GLN A 3 -49.70 1.51 4.84
C GLN A 3 -48.26 2.04 5.02
N PHE A 4 -47.42 1.32 5.75
CA PHE A 4 -46.00 1.66 5.89
C PHE A 4 -45.24 1.45 4.58
N ALA A 5 -45.52 0.37 3.84
CA ALA A 5 -44.90 0.11 2.55
C ALA A 5 -45.30 1.16 1.50
N LEU A 6 -46.56 1.59 1.46
CA LEU A 6 -47.02 2.66 0.57
C LEU A 6 -46.36 4.00 0.91
N TRP A 7 -46.34 4.37 2.18
CA TRP A 7 -45.63 5.58 2.65
C TRP A 7 -44.13 5.52 2.32
N PHE A 8 -43.48 4.37 2.51
CA PHE A 8 -42.06 4.21 2.20
C PHE A 8 -41.77 4.32 0.71
N ILE A 9 -42.61 3.74 -0.15
CA ILE A 9 -42.48 3.86 -1.62
C ILE A 9 -42.68 5.32 -2.06
N GLU A 10 -43.63 6.02 -1.45
CA GLU A 10 -43.90 7.43 -1.75
C GLU A 10 -42.75 8.35 -1.31
N LEU A 11 -42.26 8.16 -0.09
CA LEU A 11 -41.06 8.81 0.43
C LEU A 11 -39.85 8.52 -0.45
N PHE A 12 -39.64 7.26 -0.85
CA PHE A 12 -38.54 6.87 -1.72
C PHE A 12 -38.62 7.53 -3.10
N LYS A 13 -39.82 7.60 -3.69
CA LYS A 13 -40.05 8.31 -4.96
C LYS A 13 -39.79 9.81 -4.82
N GLU A 14 -40.19 10.42 -3.71
CA GLU A 14 -39.98 11.85 -3.46
C GLU A 14 -38.50 12.19 -3.26
N ILE A 15 -37.77 11.37 -2.49
CA ILE A 15 -36.31 11.48 -2.34
C ILE A 15 -35.62 11.30 -3.69
N LEU A 16 -35.97 10.27 -4.48
CA LEU A 16 -35.36 10.05 -5.80
C LEU A 16 -35.61 11.23 -6.74
N LYS A 17 -36.84 11.76 -6.76
CA LYS A 17 -37.21 12.90 -7.59
C LYS A 17 -36.43 14.15 -7.18
N ASN A 18 -36.27 14.41 -5.88
CA ASN A 18 -35.48 15.53 -5.38
C ASN A 18 -33.99 15.36 -5.67
N ILE A 19 -33.43 14.16 -5.52
CA ILE A 19 -32.04 13.87 -5.92
C ILE A 19 -31.85 14.10 -7.42
N TRP A 20 -32.80 13.62 -8.24
CA TRP A 20 -32.70 13.74 -9.69
C TRP A 20 -32.80 15.19 -10.17
N ASN A 21 -33.68 15.99 -9.54
CA ASN A 21 -33.78 17.41 -9.81
C ASN A 21 -32.51 18.15 -9.38
N PHE A 22 -31.96 17.83 -8.20
CA PHE A 22 -30.68 18.40 -7.75
C PHE A 22 -29.54 18.11 -8.74
N PHE A 23 -29.46 16.89 -9.28
CA PHE A 23 -28.48 16.57 -10.31
C PHE A 23 -28.69 17.40 -11.58
N LYS A 24 -29.92 17.53 -12.06
CA LYS A 24 -30.21 18.36 -13.24
C LYS A 24 -29.81 19.82 -13.02
N ASP A 25 -30.19 20.40 -11.89
CA ASP A 25 -29.90 21.79 -11.56
C ASP A 25 -28.39 22.02 -11.37
N PHE A 26 -27.67 21.05 -10.82
CA PHE A 26 -26.22 21.08 -10.70
C PHE A 26 -25.54 21.09 -12.08
N PHE A 27 -25.98 20.21 -13.00
CA PHE A 27 -25.42 20.16 -14.35
C PHE A 27 -25.78 21.38 -15.20
N THR A 28 -26.99 21.94 -15.08
CA THR A 28 -27.36 23.17 -15.79
C THR A 28 -26.59 24.37 -15.26
N LEU A 29 -26.43 24.50 -13.93
CA LEU A 29 -25.60 25.55 -13.33
C LEU A 29 -24.15 25.50 -13.81
N ILE A 30 -23.56 24.31 -13.88
CA ILE A 30 -22.20 24.15 -14.41
C ILE A 30 -22.15 24.55 -15.89
N TYR A 31 -23.10 24.07 -16.69
CA TYR A 31 -23.14 24.36 -18.12
C TYR A 31 -23.29 25.86 -18.42
N GLU A 32 -24.23 26.53 -17.77
CA GLU A 32 -24.45 27.97 -17.95
C GLU A 32 -23.25 28.81 -17.46
N ARG A 33 -22.75 28.51 -16.26
CA ARG A 33 -21.68 29.29 -15.61
C ARG A 33 -20.31 29.11 -16.25
N THR A 34 -20.05 27.96 -16.86
CA THR A 34 -18.73 27.67 -17.44
C THR A 34 -18.72 27.74 -18.95
N ILE A 35 -19.70 27.16 -19.66
CA ILE A 35 -19.73 27.17 -21.12
C ILE A 35 -20.43 28.43 -21.65
N GLY A 36 -21.56 28.82 -21.04
CA GLY A 36 -22.35 29.99 -21.46
C GLY A 36 -21.58 31.31 -21.34
N ASP A 37 -20.91 31.53 -20.21
CA ASP A 37 -20.11 32.74 -20.00
C ASP A 37 -18.84 32.77 -20.88
N ILE A 38 -18.19 31.63 -21.15
CA ILE A 38 -17.03 31.55 -22.07
C ILE A 38 -17.40 32.00 -23.49
N ILE A 39 -18.57 31.58 -23.99
CA ILE A 39 -19.03 31.96 -25.34
C ILE A 39 -19.31 33.46 -25.42
N ARG A 40 -19.92 34.05 -24.37
CA ARG A 40 -20.15 35.50 -24.28
C ARG A 40 -18.86 36.30 -24.23
N TYR A 41 -17.84 35.84 -23.51
CA TYR A 41 -16.52 36.48 -23.51
C TYR A 41 -15.90 36.45 -24.91
N TYR A 42 -16.07 35.34 -25.65
CA TYR A 42 -15.57 35.21 -27.01
C TYR A 42 -16.31 36.12 -28.01
N GLU A 43 -17.64 36.20 -27.93
CA GLU A 43 -18.44 37.11 -28.77
C GLU A 43 -18.13 38.58 -28.49
N THR A 44 -18.01 38.96 -27.21
CA THR A 44 -17.61 40.31 -26.82
C THR A 44 -16.23 40.65 -27.39
N PHE A 45 -15.27 39.73 -27.26
CA PHE A 45 -13.94 39.88 -27.85
C PHE A 45 -14.00 40.06 -29.38
N LEU A 46 -14.81 39.28 -30.10
CA LEU A 46 -14.94 39.40 -31.56
C LEU A 46 -15.52 40.75 -32.00
N VAL A 47 -16.49 41.29 -31.27
CA VAL A 47 -17.08 42.60 -31.57
C VAL A 47 -16.05 43.72 -31.38
N TYR A 48 -15.30 43.72 -30.28
CA TYR A 48 -14.23 44.70 -30.06
C TYR A 48 -13.04 44.50 -31.01
N SER A 49 -12.76 43.26 -31.44
CA SER A 49 -11.68 42.97 -32.39
C SER A 49 -11.85 43.61 -33.76
N LYS A 50 -13.10 43.89 -34.17
CA LYS A 50 -13.43 44.45 -35.49
C LYS A 50 -13.11 45.94 -35.62
N SER A 51 -12.99 46.67 -34.52
CA SER A 51 -12.68 48.12 -34.52
C SER A 51 -11.23 48.44 -34.19
N PHE A 52 -10.36 47.43 -34.03
CA PHE A 52 -8.98 47.66 -33.58
C PHE A 52 -8.08 48.21 -34.68
N SER A 53 -7.25 49.18 -34.29
CA SER A 53 -6.10 49.63 -35.07
C SER A 53 -4.96 48.60 -35.03
N THR A 54 -3.93 48.74 -35.88
CA THR A 54 -2.82 47.76 -36.00
C THR A 54 -2.04 47.55 -34.70
N LEU A 55 -1.85 48.60 -33.89
CA LEU A 55 -1.21 48.52 -32.58
C LEU A 55 -2.07 47.80 -31.54
N GLU A 56 -3.39 48.01 -31.56
CA GLU A 56 -4.31 47.36 -30.63
C GLU A 56 -4.44 45.87 -30.95
N TRP A 57 -4.30 45.50 -32.22
CA TRP A 57 -4.27 44.11 -32.65
C TRP A 57 -3.06 43.34 -32.07
N ILE A 58 -1.88 43.97 -32.02
CA ILE A 58 -0.67 43.38 -31.42
C ILE A 58 -0.89 43.13 -29.91
N LEU A 59 -1.51 44.08 -29.21
CA LEU A 59 -1.76 44.00 -27.78
C LEU A 59 -2.87 42.99 -27.45
N ALA A 60 -3.88 42.87 -28.31
CA ALA A 60 -4.95 41.88 -28.19
C ALA A 60 -4.41 40.45 -28.33
N ILE A 61 -3.51 40.19 -29.29
CA ILE A 61 -2.87 38.88 -29.45
C ILE A 61 -2.11 38.50 -28.17
N ILE A 62 -1.32 39.42 -27.61
CA ILE A 62 -0.54 39.15 -26.41
C ILE A 62 -1.44 38.86 -25.21
N SER A 63 -2.56 39.58 -25.08
CA SER A 63 -3.56 39.35 -24.03
C SER A 63 -4.24 37.99 -24.16
N ILE A 64 -4.63 37.59 -25.38
CA ILE A 64 -5.19 36.26 -25.65
C ILE A 64 -4.20 35.17 -25.28
N VAL A 65 -2.93 35.30 -25.67
CA VAL A 65 -1.89 34.31 -25.36
C VAL A 65 -1.76 34.14 -23.85
N VAL A 66 -1.72 35.24 -23.09
CA VAL A 66 -1.66 35.18 -21.62
C VAL A 66 -2.91 34.50 -21.04
N LEU A 67 -4.10 34.80 -21.55
CA LEU A 67 -5.36 34.24 -21.06
C LEU A 67 -5.48 32.74 -21.35
N VAL A 68 -5.02 32.30 -22.51
CA VAL A 68 -4.94 30.87 -22.87
C VAL A 68 -3.96 30.13 -21.96
N VAL A 69 -2.78 30.70 -21.70
CA VAL A 69 -1.80 30.12 -20.77
C VAL A 69 -2.37 29.99 -19.37
N LEU A 70 -3.06 31.04 -18.87
CA LEU A 70 -3.68 31.02 -17.56
C LEU A 70 -4.81 29.97 -17.49
N SER A 71 -5.67 29.90 -18.50
CA SER A 71 -6.73 28.89 -18.60
C SER A 71 -6.17 27.46 -18.61
N ALA A 72 -5.11 27.21 -19.39
CA ALA A 72 -4.44 25.91 -19.43
C ALA A 72 -3.87 25.51 -18.06
N LEU A 73 -3.28 26.47 -17.31
CA LEU A 73 -2.78 26.24 -15.97
C LEU A 73 -3.91 25.84 -15.01
N ILE A 74 -5.05 26.55 -15.05
CA ILE A 74 -6.25 26.18 -14.28
C ILE A 74 -6.69 24.76 -14.64
N PHE A 75 -6.74 24.42 -15.93
CA PHE A 75 -7.17 23.10 -16.39
C PHE A 75 -6.26 21.98 -15.90
N VAL A 76 -4.93 22.19 -15.94
CA VAL A 76 -3.94 21.26 -15.39
C VAL A 76 -4.10 21.09 -13.88
N LEU A 77 -4.32 22.17 -13.13
CA LEU A 77 -4.58 22.11 -11.68
C LEU A 77 -5.84 21.29 -11.36
N ILE A 78 -6.93 21.49 -12.11
CA ILE A 78 -8.18 20.74 -11.93
C ILE A 78 -7.95 19.25 -12.20
N ILE A 79 -7.29 18.89 -13.31
CA ILE A 79 -6.97 17.50 -13.63
C ILE A 79 -6.07 16.89 -12.54
N GLN A 80 -5.10 17.64 -12.05
CA GLN A 80 -4.20 17.18 -10.98
C GLN A 80 -4.96 16.97 -9.65
N LEU A 81 -5.91 17.83 -9.31
CA LEU A 81 -6.78 17.69 -8.14
C LEU A 81 -7.68 16.45 -8.24
N ILE A 82 -8.30 16.22 -9.40
CA ILE A 82 -9.14 15.04 -9.64
C ILE A 82 -8.30 13.77 -9.60
N ALA A 83 -7.15 13.75 -10.28
CA ALA A 83 -6.24 12.60 -10.27
C ALA A 83 -5.71 12.31 -8.87
N ARG A 84 -5.42 13.36 -8.09
CA ARG A 84 -5.03 13.25 -6.69
C ARG A 84 -6.16 12.64 -5.87
N TYR A 85 -7.38 13.16 -5.96
CA TYR A 85 -8.54 12.66 -5.24
C TYR A 85 -8.81 11.17 -5.52
N VAL A 86 -8.82 10.76 -6.80
CA VAL A 86 -9.02 9.36 -7.20
C VAL A 86 -7.90 8.45 -6.67
N ARG A 87 -6.64 8.92 -6.66
CA ARG A 87 -5.51 8.14 -6.13
C ARG A 87 -5.59 7.95 -4.62
N PHE A 88 -6.11 8.92 -3.87
CA PHE A 88 -6.34 8.79 -2.43
C PHE A 88 -7.39 7.73 -2.12
N VAL A 89 -8.51 7.70 -2.85
CA VAL A 89 -9.59 6.72 -2.63
C VAL A 89 -9.12 5.27 -2.87
N LYS A 90 -8.22 5.02 -3.83
CA LYS A 90 -7.63 3.68 -4.01
C LYS A 90 -6.75 3.24 -2.85
N THR A 91 -6.02 4.17 -2.23
CA THR A 91 -5.06 3.86 -1.16
C THR A 91 -5.77 3.52 0.16
N GLU A 92 -6.94 4.09 0.44
CA GLU A 92 -7.72 3.75 1.64
C GLU A 92 -8.33 2.36 1.57
N LYS A 93 -8.87 1.96 0.42
CA LYS A 93 -9.40 0.60 0.21
C LYS A 93 -8.37 -0.49 0.50
N ASP A 94 -7.12 -0.31 0.07
CA ASP A 94 -6.06 -1.29 0.32
C ASP A 94 -5.74 -1.43 1.82
N LYS A 95 -5.81 -0.33 2.60
CA LYS A 95 -5.56 -0.38 4.05
C LYS A 95 -6.66 -1.11 4.80
N GLU A 96 -7.92 -0.87 4.44
CA GLU A 96 -9.06 -1.56 5.06
C GLU A 96 -9.03 -3.06 4.80
N VAL A 97 -8.69 -3.47 3.56
CA VAL A 97 -8.53 -4.89 3.20
C VAL A 97 -7.41 -5.55 4.01
N LEU A 98 -6.25 -4.90 4.13
CA LEU A 98 -5.14 -5.41 4.93
C LEU A 98 -5.49 -5.56 6.42
N LEU A 99 -6.25 -4.62 6.98
CA LEU A 99 -6.71 -4.72 8.37
C LEU A 99 -7.69 -5.86 8.58
N GLN A 100 -8.59 -6.09 7.61
CA GLN A 100 -9.51 -7.22 7.64
C GLN A 100 -8.75 -8.55 7.59
N GLU A 101 -7.76 -8.68 6.72
CA GLU A 101 -6.94 -9.90 6.59
C GLU A 101 -6.13 -10.19 7.87
N VAL A 102 -5.54 -9.17 8.49
CA VAL A 102 -4.87 -9.31 9.80
C VAL A 102 -5.84 -9.76 10.89
N SER A 103 -7.09 -9.28 10.86
CA SER A 103 -8.12 -9.68 11.83
C SER A 103 -8.56 -11.13 11.65
N GLU A 104 -8.73 -11.58 10.40
CA GLU A 104 -9.05 -12.97 10.06
C GLU A 104 -7.91 -13.91 10.45
N LEU A 105 -6.66 -13.52 10.17
CA LEU A 105 -5.49 -14.32 10.53
C LEU A 105 -5.30 -14.44 12.04
N ASN A 106 -5.54 -13.37 12.80
CA ASN A 106 -5.48 -13.41 14.26
C ASN A 106 -6.58 -14.34 14.83
N TYR A 107 -7.76 -14.36 14.21
CA TYR A 107 -8.83 -15.28 14.59
C TYR A 107 -8.44 -16.75 14.33
N GLU A 108 -7.84 -17.06 13.19
CA GLU A 108 -7.33 -18.41 12.90
C GLU A 108 -6.21 -18.82 13.87
N MET A 109 -5.29 -17.90 14.19
CA MET A 109 -4.23 -18.14 15.17
C MET A 109 -4.81 -18.50 16.55
N LEU A 110 -5.82 -17.75 17.02
CA LEU A 110 -6.49 -18.02 18.29
C LEU A 110 -7.18 -19.39 18.29
N LYS A 111 -7.87 -19.73 17.19
CA LYS A 111 -8.50 -21.04 17.03
C LYS A 111 -7.47 -22.18 17.08
N LEU A 112 -6.34 -22.04 16.41
CA LEU A 112 -5.26 -23.02 16.43
C LEU A 112 -4.61 -23.15 17.81
N ILE A 113 -4.47 -22.05 18.56
CA ILE A 113 -3.99 -22.07 19.95
C ILE A 113 -4.97 -22.84 20.84
N ASP A 114 -6.27 -22.60 20.69
CA ASP A 114 -7.30 -23.30 21.46
C ASP A 114 -7.35 -24.80 21.11
N GLU A 115 -7.28 -25.16 19.82
CA GLU A 115 -7.18 -26.57 19.40
C GLU A 115 -5.92 -27.24 19.94
N LYS A 116 -4.78 -26.54 19.97
CA LYS A 116 -3.53 -27.05 20.57
C LYS A 116 -3.62 -27.18 22.08
N ASN A 117 -4.21 -26.21 22.77
CA ASN A 117 -4.43 -26.28 24.22
C ASN A 117 -5.38 -27.43 24.59
N ALA A 118 -6.45 -27.62 23.81
CA ALA A 118 -7.35 -28.75 23.97
C ALA A 118 -6.61 -30.09 23.77
N MET A 119 -5.77 -30.20 22.73
CA MET A 119 -4.92 -31.38 22.54
C MET A 119 -3.92 -31.59 23.67
N LEU A 120 -3.32 -30.52 24.20
CA LEU A 120 -2.37 -30.61 25.31
C LEU A 120 -3.04 -31.15 26.58
N VAL A 121 -4.21 -30.61 26.96
CA VAL A 121 -4.98 -31.10 28.11
C VAL A 121 -5.40 -32.57 27.93
N LEU A 122 -5.83 -32.96 26.73
CA LEU A 122 -6.16 -34.35 26.40
C LEU A 122 -4.92 -35.26 26.42
N SER A 123 -3.75 -34.74 26.00
CA SER A 123 -2.49 -35.48 26.03
C SER A 123 -1.85 -35.58 27.41
N ASP A 124 -2.13 -34.62 28.30
CA ASP A 124 -1.65 -34.61 29.69
C ASP A 124 -2.45 -35.62 30.53
N GLN A 125 -3.78 -35.72 30.30
CA GLN A 125 -4.60 -36.81 30.88
C GLN A 125 -4.18 -38.21 30.40
N ALA A 126 -3.56 -38.32 29.22
CA ALA A 126 -3.04 -39.59 28.71
C ALA A 126 -1.63 -39.95 29.26
N LYS A 127 -0.94 -39.03 29.95
CA LYS A 127 0.43 -39.22 30.44
C LYS A 127 0.57 -39.54 31.94
N ASP A 128 -0.52 -39.59 32.70
CA ASP A 128 -0.52 -40.02 34.12
C ASP A 128 -0.35 -41.54 34.32
N SER A 129 0.22 -42.26 33.34
CA SER A 129 0.60 -43.66 33.45
C SER A 129 1.95 -43.96 32.78
N SER A 130 3.03 -43.34 33.26
CA SER A 130 4.36 -44.00 33.24
C SER A 130 5.44 -43.22 34.01
N THR A 131 5.88 -43.86 35.09
CA THR A 131 7.12 -43.65 35.83
C THR A 131 8.35 -43.54 34.92
N ALA A 132 9.26 -42.58 35.18
CA ALA A 132 10.65 -42.84 35.59
C ALA A 132 11.58 -41.63 35.39
N SER A 133 12.16 -41.23 36.52
CA SER A 133 13.41 -40.51 36.74
C SER A 133 14.43 -40.38 35.61
N THR A 134 14.98 -39.17 35.45
CA THR A 134 16.41 -38.99 35.16
C THR A 134 16.93 -37.73 35.85
N THR A 135 17.63 -37.93 36.96
CA THR A 135 18.47 -36.93 37.62
C THR A 135 19.68 -36.63 36.72
N ARG A 136 19.82 -35.39 36.25
CA ARG A 136 21.11 -34.86 35.75
C ARG A 136 21.67 -33.85 36.75
N LYS A 137 22.86 -34.16 37.26
CA LYS A 137 23.71 -33.28 38.08
C LYS A 137 23.98 -31.97 37.34
N GLN A 138 23.75 -30.83 38.00
CA GLN A 138 24.23 -29.52 37.58
C GLN A 138 25.32 -29.06 38.56
N SER A 139 26.53 -28.87 38.02
CA SER A 139 27.65 -28.22 38.69
C SER A 139 27.44 -26.70 38.73
N LYS A 140 27.58 -26.11 39.91
CA LYS A 140 27.59 -24.66 40.13
C LYS A 140 28.91 -24.03 39.63
N GLY A 141 28.78 -22.96 38.86
CA GLY A 141 29.80 -21.95 38.59
C GLY A 141 29.11 -20.66 38.12
N SER A 142 29.18 -19.61 38.93
CA SER A 142 28.76 -18.21 38.68
C SER A 142 29.28 -17.66 37.33
N ASN A 143 28.65 -16.78 36.56
CA ASN A 143 27.56 -15.82 36.76
C ASN A 143 26.99 -15.50 35.35
N VAL A 144 25.65 -15.37 35.24
CA VAL A 144 24.85 -15.18 34.00
C VAL A 144 25.05 -16.25 32.92
N GLN A 145 24.16 -17.24 32.92
CA GLN A 145 24.01 -18.20 31.81
C GLN A 145 23.54 -17.44 30.56
N ASN A 146 24.47 -16.84 29.80
CA ASN A 146 24.12 -16.25 28.53
C ASN A 146 23.67 -17.40 27.61
N ARG A 147 22.44 -17.35 27.09
CA ARG A 147 21.85 -18.44 26.29
C ARG A 147 22.66 -18.73 25.02
N PHE A 148 23.52 -17.79 24.62
CA PHE A 148 24.34 -17.86 23.41
C PHE A 148 25.83 -17.65 23.75
N THR A 149 26.45 -18.67 24.32
CA THR A 149 27.87 -18.66 24.71
C THR A 149 28.81 -18.37 23.53
N LEU A 150 28.50 -18.90 22.35
CA LEU A 150 29.27 -18.69 21.10
C LEU A 150 29.19 -17.26 20.57
N LEU A 151 28.01 -16.62 20.62
CA LEU A 151 27.90 -15.22 20.22
C LEU A 151 28.59 -14.30 21.21
N THR A 152 28.51 -14.63 22.51
CA THR A 152 29.21 -13.88 23.56
C THR A 152 30.72 -13.89 23.35
N SER A 153 31.29 -15.05 22.98
CA SER A 153 32.73 -15.16 22.71
C SER A 153 33.16 -14.40 21.46
N VAL A 154 32.28 -14.29 20.46
CA VAL A 154 32.53 -13.47 19.28
C VAL A 154 32.51 -12.00 19.66
N ASP A 155 31.48 -11.55 20.40
CA ASP A 155 31.37 -10.17 20.85
C ASP A 155 32.59 -9.74 21.68
N GLU A 156 33.04 -10.59 22.61
CA GLU A 156 34.24 -10.35 23.43
C GLU A 156 35.51 -10.25 22.57
N ALA A 157 35.64 -11.09 21.53
CA ALA A 157 36.78 -11.06 20.60
C ALA A 157 36.86 -9.78 19.76
N TYR A 158 35.73 -9.11 19.51
CA TYR A 158 35.66 -7.88 18.69
C TYR A 158 35.39 -6.60 19.50
N GLN A 159 35.17 -6.69 20.81
CA GLN A 159 34.71 -5.58 21.67
C GLN A 159 35.62 -4.34 21.64
N TYR A 160 36.93 -4.52 21.46
CA TYR A 160 37.92 -3.44 21.43
C TYR A 160 38.69 -3.36 20.11
N LYS A 161 38.24 -4.05 19.06
CA LYS A 161 38.91 -4.04 17.77
C LYS A 161 38.34 -2.92 16.91
N ILE A 162 39.14 -1.88 16.70
CA ILE A 162 38.82 -0.83 15.73
C ILE A 162 38.98 -1.44 14.33
N LEU A 163 37.85 -1.77 13.70
CA LEU A 163 37.80 -2.29 12.34
C LEU A 163 37.84 -1.10 11.35
N ASP A 164 39.00 -0.82 10.77
CA ASP A 164 39.13 0.11 9.64
C ASP A 164 38.65 -0.59 8.36
N ILE A 165 37.33 -0.63 8.16
CA ILE A 165 36.71 -1.23 6.98
C ILE A 165 36.71 -0.19 5.86
N LYS A 166 37.71 -0.25 4.99
CA LYS A 166 37.75 0.55 3.76
C LYS A 166 36.88 -0.13 2.70
N MET A 167 35.62 0.28 2.60
CA MET A 167 34.77 -0.10 1.46
C MET A 167 35.18 0.67 0.22
N ARG A 168 35.50 -0.03 -0.86
CA ARG A 168 35.69 0.59 -2.18
C ARG A 168 34.32 0.85 -2.81
N ASP A 169 34.25 1.73 -3.81
CA ASP A 169 32.98 2.04 -4.49
C ASP A 169 32.36 0.80 -5.17
N GLU A 170 33.18 -0.16 -5.61
CA GLU A 170 32.76 -1.46 -6.14
C GLU A 170 32.16 -2.42 -5.10
N ASP A 171 32.46 -2.20 -3.81
CA ASP A 171 31.91 -2.97 -2.70
C ASP A 171 30.52 -2.42 -2.28
N LYS A 172 30.10 -1.27 -2.82
CA LYS A 172 28.78 -0.68 -2.56
C LYS A 172 27.72 -1.44 -3.36
N LEU A 173 26.88 -2.20 -2.65
CA LEU A 173 25.78 -2.93 -3.25
C LEU A 173 24.52 -2.06 -3.31
N SER A 174 24.06 -1.74 -4.52
CA SER A 174 22.74 -1.12 -4.72
C SER A 174 21.62 -2.13 -4.46
N LEU A 175 20.45 -1.65 -4.03
CA LEU A 175 19.25 -2.49 -3.89
C LEU A 175 18.86 -3.15 -5.22
N GLU A 176 19.05 -2.44 -6.34
CA GLU A 176 18.79 -2.98 -7.67
C GLU A 176 19.72 -4.16 -7.97
N ASP A 177 21.02 -3.98 -7.73
CA ASP A 177 22.03 -5.00 -7.97
C ASP A 177 21.82 -6.23 -7.07
N LEU A 178 21.38 -6.02 -5.83
CA LEU A 178 21.02 -7.09 -4.91
C LEU A 178 19.86 -7.94 -5.46
N VAL A 179 18.80 -7.28 -5.95
CA VAL A 179 17.63 -7.95 -6.52
C VAL A 179 18.02 -8.73 -7.78
N ASP A 180 18.85 -8.15 -8.65
CA ASP A 180 19.26 -8.78 -9.91
C ASP A 180 20.19 -9.97 -9.68
N ARG A 181 21.12 -9.87 -8.71
CA ARG A 181 21.96 -10.99 -8.29
C ARG A 181 21.13 -12.12 -7.69
N PHE A 182 20.17 -11.79 -6.81
CA PHE A 182 19.29 -12.79 -6.21
C PHE A 182 18.40 -13.47 -7.25
N GLN A 183 17.88 -12.73 -8.22
CA GLN A 183 17.10 -13.28 -9.32
C GLN A 183 17.96 -14.24 -10.16
N SER A 184 19.17 -13.83 -10.52
CA SER A 184 20.11 -14.62 -11.33
C SER A 184 20.53 -15.90 -10.61
N PHE A 185 20.74 -15.83 -9.30
CA PHE A 185 21.01 -16.98 -8.44
C PHE A 185 19.80 -17.93 -8.38
N SER A 186 18.60 -17.40 -8.13
CA SER A 186 17.36 -18.19 -8.07
C SER A 186 17.07 -18.90 -9.39
N ALA A 187 17.31 -18.24 -10.53
CA ALA A 187 17.13 -18.83 -11.84
C ALA A 187 18.16 -19.92 -12.14
N SER A 188 19.43 -19.72 -11.76
CA SER A 188 20.51 -20.66 -12.07
C SER A 188 20.52 -21.90 -11.17
N GLN A 189 20.39 -21.72 -9.85
CA GLN A 189 20.52 -22.81 -8.88
C GLN A 189 19.19 -23.49 -8.57
N LEU A 190 18.14 -22.69 -8.34
CA LEU A 190 16.84 -23.18 -7.88
C LEU A 190 15.85 -23.42 -9.03
N LYS A 191 16.18 -22.95 -10.25
CA LYS A 191 15.29 -22.94 -11.43
C LYS A 191 13.96 -22.22 -11.16
N LEU A 192 14.00 -21.20 -10.32
CA LEU A 192 12.85 -20.38 -9.95
C LEU A 192 12.89 -19.06 -10.71
N TYR A 193 11.80 -18.76 -11.42
CA TYR A 193 11.70 -17.59 -12.28
C TYR A 193 10.75 -16.55 -11.70
N TYR A 194 11.14 -15.96 -10.56
CA TYR A 194 10.38 -14.87 -9.96
C TYR A 194 10.65 -13.54 -10.66
N SER A 195 9.64 -12.67 -10.70
CA SER A 195 9.81 -11.31 -11.20
C SER A 195 10.60 -10.45 -10.20
N LYS A 196 11.33 -9.45 -10.70
CA LYS A 196 12.06 -8.48 -9.87
C LYS A 196 11.16 -7.83 -8.81
N LYS A 197 9.87 -7.62 -9.14
CA LYS A 197 8.87 -7.06 -8.22
C LYS A 197 8.64 -7.98 -7.01
N ILE A 198 8.48 -9.29 -7.22
CA ILE A 198 8.26 -10.26 -6.14
C ILE A 198 9.48 -10.33 -5.23
N ILE A 199 10.68 -10.38 -5.81
CA ILE A 199 11.94 -10.42 -5.05
C ILE A 199 12.13 -9.15 -4.20
N ARG A 200 11.78 -7.97 -4.73
CA ARG A 200 11.80 -6.72 -3.94
C ARG A 200 10.85 -6.76 -2.76
N ILE A 201 9.63 -7.27 -2.97
CA ILE A 201 8.63 -7.42 -1.91
C ILE A 201 9.13 -8.42 -0.86
N PHE A 202 9.77 -9.51 -1.28
CA PHE A 202 10.41 -10.48 -0.40
C PHE A 202 11.47 -9.82 0.50
N PHE A 203 12.43 -9.07 -0.07
CA PHE A 203 13.43 -8.36 0.72
C PHE A 203 12.82 -7.27 1.63
N ALA A 204 11.83 -6.52 1.15
CA ALA A 204 11.12 -5.53 1.96
C ALA A 204 10.37 -6.17 3.13
N GLY A 205 9.78 -7.35 2.91
CA GLY A 205 9.12 -8.16 3.94
C GLY A 205 10.10 -8.64 5.00
N MET A 206 11.28 -9.15 4.62
CA MET A 206 12.34 -9.53 5.56
C MET A 206 12.85 -8.34 6.38
N ALA A 207 12.94 -7.16 5.77
CA ALA A 207 13.40 -5.96 6.46
C ALA A 207 12.36 -5.39 7.45
N THR A 208 11.07 -5.53 7.13
CA THR A 208 9.98 -4.84 7.86
C THR A 208 9.33 -5.73 8.91
N SER A 209 9.21 -7.03 8.65
CA SER A 209 8.45 -7.95 9.49
C SER A 209 9.31 -9.09 10.01
N LYS A 210 9.00 -9.56 11.22
CA LYS A 210 9.56 -10.79 11.78
C LYS A 210 8.90 -12.05 11.21
N ILE A 211 7.78 -11.90 10.50
CA ILE A 211 6.97 -12.98 9.94
C ILE A 211 6.73 -12.69 8.46
N MET A 212 6.97 -13.69 7.61
CA MET A 212 6.65 -13.64 6.19
C MET A 212 5.80 -14.86 5.82
N VAL A 213 4.70 -14.62 5.12
CA VAL A 213 3.81 -15.65 4.59
C VAL A 213 3.98 -15.71 3.08
N LEU A 214 4.28 -16.90 2.56
CA LEU A 214 4.38 -17.16 1.13
C LEU A 214 3.16 -17.99 0.71
N GLU A 215 2.22 -17.36 0.00
CA GLU A 215 1.03 -18.03 -0.53
C GLU A 215 1.24 -18.49 -1.99
N GLY A 216 0.60 -19.59 -2.35
CA GLY A 216 0.53 -20.04 -3.75
C GLY A 216 0.23 -21.53 -3.88
N ILE A 217 -0.25 -21.93 -5.06
CA ILE A 217 -0.57 -23.32 -5.38
C ILE A 217 0.65 -24.26 -5.20
N SER A 218 0.43 -25.54 -4.94
CA SER A 218 1.53 -26.50 -4.73
C SER A 218 2.50 -26.52 -5.93
N GLY A 219 3.80 -26.66 -5.67
CA GLY A 219 4.83 -26.71 -6.71
C GLY A 219 5.36 -25.35 -7.23
N THR A 220 4.89 -24.22 -6.70
CA THR A 220 5.36 -22.87 -7.12
C THR A 220 6.67 -22.40 -6.49
N GLY A 221 7.45 -23.30 -5.88
CA GLY A 221 8.78 -22.97 -5.34
C GLY A 221 8.82 -22.20 -4.03
N LYS A 222 7.69 -22.04 -3.32
CA LYS A 222 7.59 -21.31 -2.04
C LYS A 222 8.61 -21.78 -0.99
N THR A 223 8.72 -23.10 -0.82
CA THR A 223 9.66 -23.73 0.12
C THR A 223 11.11 -23.62 -0.34
N SER A 224 11.35 -23.44 -1.64
CA SER A 224 12.69 -23.28 -2.20
C SER A 224 13.16 -21.83 -2.19
N LEU A 225 12.24 -20.87 -2.05
CA LEU A 225 12.52 -19.44 -1.98
C LEU A 225 12.88 -18.97 -0.55
N ALA A 226 12.31 -19.62 0.48
CA ALA A 226 12.59 -19.36 1.89
C ALA A 226 13.79 -20.20 2.39
#